data_AF-A0A651DR37-F1
#
_entry.id   AF-A0A651DR37-F1
#
_cell.length_a   1.000
_cell.length_b   1.000
_cell.length_c   1.000
_cell.angle_alpha   90.00
_cell.angle_beta   90.00
_cell.angle_gamma   90.00
#
_symmetry.space_group_name_H-M   'P 1'
#
loop_
_entity.id
_entity.type
_entity.pdbx_description
1 polymer ?
#
loop_
_entity_poly.entity_id
_entity_poly.type
_entity_poly.pdbx_seq_one_letter_code
_entity_poly.pdbx_strand_id
1 'polypeptide(L)'
;MIASVSSSNRPILSDTRSGLPNICGWEADISSVVQHNDPIFLPDTTIRLEDVTAAFACALHMHQPTIPAGAQGELICNLQHMFEHPHDGDNHNAGVFAWCYGRMGEFIPNLVNDGYNPRIMLDYSGNLLWGLRQMGRDDVLDHLKKITCDRQYQPYVEWLGTMWSHAVVPSTPIPDIKLQIQAWQHYFASLFGYDALRRVKGFSPPEMHLPNHPDTLYEYIKALKDCGYQWLMVQEHSVERLDGSGVWHDDKYLPNRLVARNSRGETISITALIKTQGSDTKLVAQMQPYHEAKGRGRQQLGDRSVPCCVTQIADGENGGVMMNEFPRGFNPVWSELKDHGRGVEGVVGLNGTEYLELLAAAGVTPEDYPVCQAVHQHKIWQRVDPDHATSEAVEQAIQDLKSNDHQFTMDGASWTNDLSWVQGYENVLGPMNQLSALFHQKYDRLVQDDPSITRSADYQEALLYVMLVETSCFRYWGQGTWTDYARELYSRGEAALKR
;
A
#
# COMPACT_ATOMS: atom_id res chain seq x y z
N MET A 1 -13.63 26.02 -13.97
CA MET A 1 -14.88 25.32 -13.59
C MET A 1 -14.80 23.92 -14.15
N ILE A 2 -14.25 22.98 -13.39
CA ILE A 2 -14.39 21.56 -13.70
C ILE A 2 -15.83 21.22 -13.33
N ALA A 3 -16.62 20.78 -14.30
CA ALA A 3 -17.94 20.26 -14.05
C ALA A 3 -17.79 19.11 -13.05
N SER A 4 -18.33 19.25 -11.84
CA SER A 4 -18.51 18.12 -10.95
C SER A 4 -19.38 17.13 -11.72
N VAL A 5 -18.79 16.00 -12.13
CA VAL A 5 -19.60 14.86 -12.54
C VAL A 5 -20.40 14.51 -11.30
N SER A 6 -21.68 14.85 -11.35
CA SER A 6 -22.62 14.71 -10.27
C SER A 6 -22.46 13.35 -9.58
N SER A 7 -22.11 13.36 -8.30
CA SER A 7 -22.20 12.19 -7.41
C SER A 7 -23.67 11.72 -7.23
N SER A 8 -24.64 12.39 -7.85
CA SER A 8 -26.08 12.24 -7.57
C SER A 8 -26.72 10.89 -7.85
N ASN A 9 -26.05 9.95 -8.54
CA ASN A 9 -26.66 8.66 -8.88
C ASN A 9 -26.00 7.44 -8.21
N ARG A 10 -24.97 7.62 -7.39
CA ARG A 10 -24.33 6.49 -6.68
C ARG A 10 -24.95 6.28 -5.29
N PRO A 11 -25.10 5.03 -4.82
CA PRO A 11 -25.57 4.77 -3.48
C PRO A 11 -24.53 5.26 -2.45
N ILE A 12 -25.00 5.86 -1.35
CA ILE A 12 -24.13 6.12 -0.21
C ILE A 12 -23.82 4.77 0.44
N LEU A 13 -22.54 4.41 0.51
CA LEU A 13 -22.10 3.16 1.11
C LEU A 13 -22.14 3.29 2.64
N SER A 14 -22.87 2.39 3.31
CA SER A 14 -22.68 2.21 4.76
C SER A 14 -21.35 1.53 5.01
N ASP A 15 -20.69 1.90 6.10
CA ASP A 15 -19.48 1.24 6.60
C ASP A 15 -19.71 -0.21 7.04
N THR A 16 -20.96 -0.59 7.32
CA THR A 16 -21.32 -1.96 7.70
C THR A 16 -22.43 -2.52 6.82
N ARG A 17 -22.35 -3.83 6.55
CA ARG A 17 -23.42 -4.61 5.89
C ARG A 17 -23.48 -5.98 6.55
N SER A 18 -24.69 -6.40 6.93
CA SER A 18 -24.90 -7.67 7.65
C SER A 18 -24.08 -7.79 8.95
N GLY A 19 -23.79 -6.66 9.61
CA GLY A 19 -22.94 -6.62 10.81
C GLY A 19 -21.43 -6.75 10.55
N LEU A 20 -21.01 -6.82 9.28
CA LEU A 20 -19.62 -6.98 8.84
C LEU A 20 -19.14 -5.73 8.07
N PRO A 21 -17.81 -5.51 7.90
CA PRO A 21 -17.30 -4.35 7.17
C PRO A 21 -17.72 -4.42 5.70
N ASN A 22 -18.04 -3.28 5.10
CA ASN A 22 -18.44 -3.21 3.69
C ASN A 22 -17.22 -3.35 2.76
N ILE A 23 -16.86 -4.60 2.44
CA ILE A 23 -15.65 -4.98 1.69
C ILE A 23 -15.93 -5.50 0.26
N CYS A 24 -17.19 -5.60 -0.16
CA CYS A 24 -17.57 -6.12 -1.48
C CYS A 24 -18.99 -5.68 -1.87
N GLY A 25 -19.47 -6.08 -3.04
CA GLY A 25 -20.85 -5.84 -3.49
C GLY A 25 -21.07 -4.60 -4.36
N TRP A 26 -20.02 -3.80 -4.55
CA TRP A 26 -20.07 -2.53 -5.29
C TRP A 26 -18.94 -2.45 -6.32
N GLU A 27 -18.52 -3.59 -6.87
CA GLU A 27 -17.32 -3.72 -7.72
C GLU A 27 -17.40 -2.80 -8.94
N ALA A 28 -18.57 -2.74 -9.60
CA ALA A 28 -18.79 -1.88 -10.76
C ALA A 28 -18.77 -0.38 -10.40
N ASP A 29 -19.38 0.00 -9.27
CA ASP A 29 -19.40 1.38 -8.80
C ASP A 29 -17.99 1.84 -8.42
N ILE A 30 -17.26 1.03 -7.66
CA ILE A 30 -15.86 1.27 -7.26
C ILE A 30 -14.98 1.39 -8.51
N SER A 31 -15.08 0.44 -9.45
CA SER A 31 -14.33 0.47 -10.71
C SER A 31 -14.59 1.77 -11.49
N SER A 32 -15.85 2.21 -11.60
CA SER A 32 -16.20 3.46 -12.28
C SER A 32 -15.62 4.73 -11.63
N VAL A 33 -15.31 4.66 -10.34
CA VAL A 33 -14.77 5.78 -9.56
C VAL A 33 -13.27 5.89 -9.72
N VAL A 34 -12.56 4.76 -9.72
CA VAL A 34 -11.08 4.71 -9.74
C VAL A 34 -10.50 4.73 -11.15
N GLN A 35 -11.25 4.26 -12.15
CA GLN A 35 -10.84 4.20 -13.57
C GLN A 35 -10.99 5.56 -14.28
N HIS A 36 -10.22 6.55 -13.84
CA HIS A 36 -10.04 7.83 -14.52
C HIS A 36 -8.59 8.30 -14.42
N ASN A 37 -8.22 9.19 -15.34
CA ASN A 37 -6.86 9.76 -15.44
C ASN A 37 -6.82 11.27 -15.20
N ASP A 38 -7.90 11.85 -14.66
CA ASP A 38 -7.89 13.28 -14.29
C ASP A 38 -6.80 13.57 -13.25
N PRO A 39 -6.07 14.69 -13.39
CA PRO A 39 -5.12 15.13 -12.38
C PRO A 39 -5.80 15.39 -11.03
N ILE A 40 -5.14 14.97 -9.95
CA ILE A 40 -5.57 15.07 -8.56
C ILE A 40 -5.04 16.35 -7.91
N PHE A 41 -3.75 16.62 -8.04
CA PHE A 41 -3.07 17.73 -7.36
C PHE A 41 -2.79 18.90 -8.29
N LEU A 42 -2.50 18.64 -9.57
CA LEU A 42 -2.14 19.67 -10.55
C LEU A 42 -3.12 20.86 -10.61
N PRO A 43 -4.46 20.69 -10.48
CA PRO A 43 -5.39 21.81 -10.54
C PRO A 43 -5.28 22.78 -9.35
N ASP A 44 -4.83 22.30 -8.20
CA ASP A 44 -4.84 23.03 -6.93
C ASP A 44 -3.44 23.22 -6.31
N THR A 45 -2.40 22.56 -6.84
CA THR A 45 -1.02 22.69 -6.31
C THR A 45 -0.48 24.10 -6.51
N THR A 46 0.22 24.57 -5.49
CA THR A 46 0.90 25.87 -5.49
C THR A 46 2.38 25.76 -5.86
N ILE A 47 2.90 24.54 -6.03
CA ILE A 47 4.29 24.30 -6.39
C ILE A 47 4.50 24.50 -7.88
N ARG A 48 5.56 25.23 -8.22
CA ARG A 48 6.06 25.40 -9.59
C ARG A 48 7.33 24.60 -9.77
N LEU A 49 7.33 23.65 -10.71
CA LEU A 49 8.43 22.69 -10.89
C LEU A 49 9.77 23.37 -11.23
N GLU A 50 9.73 24.52 -11.90
CA GLU A 50 10.90 25.36 -12.19
C GLU A 50 11.57 25.91 -10.93
N ASP A 51 10.81 26.16 -9.86
CA ASP A 51 11.31 26.66 -8.58
C ASP A 51 11.78 25.52 -7.64
N VAL A 52 11.72 24.26 -8.07
CA VAL A 52 12.09 23.13 -7.21
C VAL A 52 13.53 22.69 -7.49
N THR A 53 14.41 22.77 -6.50
CA THR A 53 15.79 22.27 -6.64
C THR A 53 15.87 20.77 -6.39
N ALA A 54 15.12 20.26 -5.41
CA ALA A 54 14.92 18.84 -5.11
C ALA A 54 13.63 18.69 -4.28
N ALA A 55 13.16 17.46 -4.11
CA ALA A 55 11.96 17.14 -3.37
C ALA A 55 12.17 15.98 -2.39
N PHE A 56 11.28 15.90 -1.41
CA PHE A 56 11.12 14.73 -0.56
C PHE A 56 9.65 14.36 -0.43
N ALA A 57 9.38 13.07 -0.23
CA ALA A 57 8.05 12.52 -0.04
C ALA A 57 8.07 11.57 1.16
N CYS A 58 7.21 11.81 2.14
CA CYS A 58 7.08 10.99 3.34
C CYS A 58 5.73 10.28 3.33
N ALA A 59 5.73 8.98 3.64
CA ALA A 59 4.53 8.20 3.93
C ALA A 59 4.57 7.63 5.36
N LEU A 60 3.39 7.52 5.96
CA LEU A 60 3.19 6.79 7.21
C LEU A 60 2.33 5.55 6.93
N HIS A 61 2.87 4.39 7.28
CA HIS A 61 2.15 3.12 7.28
C HIS A 61 1.50 2.89 8.64
N MET A 62 0.23 2.53 8.71
CA MET A 62 -0.53 2.33 9.95
C MET A 62 -1.32 1.02 9.90
N HIS A 63 -1.07 0.14 10.87
CA HIS A 63 -1.66 -1.19 10.85
C HIS A 63 -1.86 -1.82 12.24
N GLN A 64 -3.02 -2.47 12.41
CA GLN A 64 -3.29 -3.43 13.48
C GLN A 64 -4.07 -4.61 12.91
N PRO A 65 -3.72 -5.86 13.26
CA PRO A 65 -4.47 -7.02 12.79
C PRO A 65 -5.79 -7.17 13.53
N THR A 66 -6.77 -7.81 12.88
CA THR A 66 -7.93 -8.38 13.55
C THR A 66 -7.60 -9.77 14.07
N ILE A 67 -7.94 -10.06 15.32
CA ILE A 67 -7.67 -11.33 15.99
C ILE A 67 -8.97 -11.90 16.61
N PRO A 68 -9.16 -13.23 16.64
CA PRO A 68 -10.31 -13.88 17.27
C PRO A 68 -10.13 -13.99 18.80
N ALA A 69 -9.82 -12.87 19.46
CA ALA A 69 -9.42 -12.81 20.87
C ALA A 69 -10.41 -12.05 21.76
N GLY A 70 -11.64 -11.79 21.28
CA GLY A 70 -12.72 -11.26 22.10
C GLY A 70 -13.05 -12.19 23.28
N ALA A 71 -13.79 -11.67 24.28
CA ALA A 71 -14.09 -12.41 25.50
C ALA A 71 -14.82 -13.75 25.26
N GLN A 72 -15.56 -13.88 24.15
CA GLN A 72 -16.19 -15.12 23.69
C GLN A 72 -15.63 -15.58 22.33
N GLY A 73 -14.44 -15.12 21.95
CA GLY A 73 -13.76 -15.44 20.70
C GLY A 73 -14.21 -14.56 19.52
N GLU A 74 -14.82 -13.41 19.75
CA GLU A 74 -15.18 -12.45 18.70
C GLU A 74 -13.95 -11.94 17.95
N LEU A 75 -14.17 -11.49 16.71
CA LEU A 75 -13.18 -10.77 15.92
C LEU A 75 -13.04 -9.34 16.45
N ILE A 76 -11.91 -9.05 17.07
CA ILE A 76 -11.57 -7.73 17.60
C ILE A 76 -10.28 -7.21 16.99
N CYS A 77 -10.10 -5.89 16.98
CA CYS A 77 -8.83 -5.28 16.65
C CYS A 77 -7.79 -5.63 17.72
N ASN A 78 -6.54 -5.91 17.35
CA ASN A 78 -5.47 -6.11 18.31
C ASN A 78 -5.28 -4.87 19.21
N LEU A 79 -5.53 -3.65 18.71
CA LEU A 79 -5.53 -2.45 19.54
C LEU A 79 -6.55 -2.51 20.69
N GLN A 80 -7.73 -3.10 20.46
CA GLN A 80 -8.72 -3.33 21.52
C GLN A 80 -8.17 -4.29 22.57
N HIS A 81 -7.59 -5.41 22.13
CA HIS A 81 -6.94 -6.36 23.02
C HIS A 81 -5.85 -5.69 23.88
N MET A 82 -5.06 -4.80 23.31
CA MET A 82 -4.05 -4.03 24.04
C MET A 82 -4.65 -3.14 25.14
N PHE A 83 -5.77 -2.45 24.85
CA PHE A 83 -6.48 -1.65 25.86
C PHE A 83 -7.05 -2.52 27.00
N GLU A 84 -7.56 -3.71 26.67
CA GLU A 84 -8.14 -4.64 27.63
C GLU A 84 -7.07 -5.34 28.50
N HIS A 85 -5.84 -5.44 27.99
CA HIS A 85 -4.72 -6.14 28.64
C HIS A 85 -3.47 -5.26 28.73
N PRO A 86 -3.50 -4.11 29.44
CA PRO A 86 -2.43 -3.11 29.41
C PRO A 86 -1.13 -3.56 30.08
N HIS A 87 -1.16 -4.66 30.84
CA HIS A 87 0.01 -5.19 31.55
C HIS A 87 0.80 -6.24 30.75
N ASP A 88 0.31 -6.61 29.57
CA ASP A 88 0.93 -7.62 28.72
C ASP A 88 1.89 -6.94 27.74
N GLY A 89 3.20 -7.14 27.94
CA GLY A 89 4.23 -6.61 27.05
C GLY A 89 4.10 -5.10 26.78
N ASP A 90 4.06 -4.72 25.50
CA ASP A 90 3.99 -3.33 25.05
C ASP A 90 2.56 -2.78 24.96
N ASN A 91 1.56 -3.51 25.46
CA ASN A 91 0.15 -3.09 25.41
C ASN A 91 -0.13 -1.78 26.16
N HIS A 92 0.72 -1.43 27.14
CA HIS A 92 0.67 -0.15 27.84
C HIS A 92 0.75 1.06 26.89
N ASN A 93 1.26 0.88 25.66
CA ASN A 93 1.34 1.92 24.64
C ASN A 93 0.05 2.12 23.83
N ALA A 94 -1.03 1.35 24.04
CA ALA A 94 -2.27 1.39 23.23
C ALA A 94 -2.82 2.81 22.99
N GLY A 95 -2.77 3.67 24.01
CA GLY A 95 -3.16 5.08 23.88
C GLY A 95 -2.28 5.87 22.90
N VAL A 96 -0.97 5.60 22.89
CA VAL A 96 0.01 6.22 21.99
C VAL A 96 -0.17 5.71 20.56
N PHE A 97 -0.39 4.40 20.38
CA PHE A 97 -0.76 3.83 19.08
C PHE A 97 -1.97 4.56 18.49
N ALA A 98 -3.04 4.69 19.29
CA ALA A 98 -4.25 5.36 18.85
C ALA A 98 -4.05 6.84 18.51
N TRP A 99 -3.22 7.56 19.27
CA TRP A 99 -2.86 8.94 18.93
C TRP A 99 -2.05 9.00 17.62
N CYS A 100 -1.13 8.06 17.38
CA CYS A 100 -0.39 7.98 16.11
C CYS A 100 -1.34 7.85 14.90
N TYR A 101 -2.42 7.09 15.04
CA TYR A 101 -3.46 6.94 14.00
C TYR A 101 -4.28 8.21 13.75
N GLY A 102 -4.38 9.12 14.73
CA GLY A 102 -5.16 10.35 14.60
C GLY A 102 -4.34 11.62 14.34
N ARG A 103 -3.05 11.64 14.72
CA ARG A 103 -2.26 12.88 14.89
C ARG A 103 -2.12 13.73 13.63
N MET A 104 -2.14 13.13 12.44
CA MET A 104 -2.07 13.92 11.20
C MET A 104 -3.31 14.80 11.00
N GLY A 105 -4.45 14.40 11.58
CA GLY A 105 -5.66 15.22 11.66
C GLY A 105 -5.54 16.46 12.56
N GLU A 106 -4.52 16.50 13.42
CA GLU A 106 -4.15 17.68 14.21
C GLU A 106 -3.04 18.49 13.51
N PHE A 107 -1.98 17.81 13.05
CA PHE A 107 -0.79 18.46 12.53
C PHE A 107 -1.07 19.21 11.23
N ILE A 108 -1.77 18.58 10.27
CA ILE A 108 -2.03 19.22 8.97
C ILE A 108 -2.87 20.50 9.14
N PRO A 109 -4.03 20.50 9.84
CA PRO A 109 -4.77 21.73 10.07
C PRO A 109 -3.97 22.83 10.77
N ASN A 110 -3.17 22.49 11.79
CA ASN A 110 -2.36 23.48 12.51
C ASN A 110 -1.31 24.13 11.60
N LEU A 111 -0.56 23.32 10.85
CA LEU A 111 0.47 23.82 9.92
C LEU A 111 -0.13 24.66 8.79
N VAL A 112 -1.29 24.26 8.26
CA VAL A 112 -2.00 25.03 7.22
C VAL A 112 -2.51 26.36 7.77
N ASN A 113 -3.04 26.38 9.00
CA ASN A 113 -3.49 27.61 9.66
C ASN A 113 -2.34 28.61 9.90
N ASP A 114 -1.12 28.11 10.13
CA ASP A 114 0.10 28.93 10.24
C ASP A 114 0.63 29.41 8.87
N GLY A 115 -0.04 29.05 7.77
CA GLY A 115 0.32 29.43 6.41
C GLY A 115 1.46 28.60 5.80
N TYR A 116 1.77 27.44 6.38
CA TYR A 116 2.75 26.50 5.84
C TYR A 116 2.13 25.61 4.75
N ASN A 117 2.97 24.75 4.15
CA ASN A 117 2.62 23.94 2.97
C ASN A 117 2.99 22.45 3.17
N PRO A 118 2.40 21.76 4.17
CA PRO A 118 2.81 20.41 4.56
C PRO A 118 2.38 19.34 3.56
N ARG A 119 3.17 18.27 3.40
CA ARG A 119 2.79 17.08 2.62
C ARG A 119 3.00 15.82 3.44
N ILE A 120 2.06 14.90 3.34
CA ILE A 120 2.16 13.57 3.91
C ILE A 120 1.32 12.58 3.11
N MET A 121 1.88 11.40 2.86
CA MET A 121 1.15 10.25 2.34
C MET A 121 0.71 9.33 3.49
N LEU A 122 -0.50 8.79 3.41
CA LEU A 122 -1.10 7.94 4.44
C LEU A 122 -1.46 6.57 3.87
N ASP A 123 -0.91 5.52 4.48
CA ASP A 123 -1.23 4.12 4.20
C ASP A 123 -1.85 3.52 5.47
N TYR A 124 -3.15 3.20 5.42
CA TYR A 124 -3.85 2.53 6.52
C TYR A 124 -4.47 1.25 5.99
N SER A 125 -4.13 0.14 6.65
CA SER A 125 -4.82 -1.14 6.42
C SER A 125 -6.33 -1.04 6.68
N GLY A 126 -7.11 -1.81 5.92
CA GLY A 126 -8.57 -1.81 6.04
C GLY A 126 -9.06 -2.39 7.36
N ASN A 127 -8.37 -3.41 7.89
CA ASN A 127 -8.67 -4.00 9.19
C ASN A 127 -8.36 -3.05 10.38
N LEU A 128 -7.35 -2.19 10.30
CA LEU A 128 -7.16 -1.12 11.28
C LEU A 128 -8.35 -0.16 11.28
N LEU A 129 -8.76 0.33 10.11
CA LEU A 129 -9.91 1.23 9.99
C LEU A 129 -11.19 0.58 10.52
N TRP A 130 -11.37 -0.72 10.25
CA TRP A 130 -12.50 -1.48 10.78
C TRP A 130 -12.42 -1.63 12.30
N GLY A 131 -11.24 -1.93 12.82
CA GLY A 131 -10.98 -2.00 14.25
C GLY A 131 -11.29 -0.69 14.98
N LEU A 132 -10.83 0.45 14.46
CA LEU A 132 -11.16 1.76 15.01
C LEU A 132 -12.67 2.00 15.05
N ARG A 133 -13.39 1.58 14.00
CA ARG A 133 -14.84 1.68 13.96
C ARG A 133 -15.53 0.77 14.98
N GLN A 134 -15.10 -0.48 15.11
CA GLN A 134 -15.62 -1.44 16.10
C GLN A 134 -15.42 -0.92 17.54
N MET A 135 -14.27 -0.29 17.79
CA MET A 135 -13.91 0.28 19.09
C MET A 135 -14.62 1.61 19.39
N GLY A 136 -15.35 2.19 18.44
CA GLY A 136 -15.97 3.51 18.60
C GLY A 136 -14.95 4.66 18.69
N ARG A 137 -13.79 4.54 18.05
CA ARG A 137 -12.73 5.57 18.02
C ARG A 137 -13.04 6.69 17.03
N ASP A 138 -14.19 7.32 17.24
CA ASP A 138 -14.63 8.47 16.44
C ASP A 138 -13.65 9.65 16.60
N ASP A 139 -12.94 9.75 17.72
CA ASP A 139 -11.85 10.71 17.94
C ASP A 139 -10.70 10.57 16.91
N VAL A 140 -10.44 9.35 16.43
CA VAL A 140 -9.45 9.09 15.37
C VAL A 140 -10.10 9.22 13.99
N LEU A 141 -11.26 8.59 13.79
CA LEU A 141 -11.92 8.57 12.48
C LEU A 141 -12.37 9.96 12.02
N ASP A 142 -12.82 10.83 12.93
CA ASP A 142 -13.24 12.19 12.59
C ASP A 142 -12.04 13.08 12.23
N HIS A 143 -10.89 12.88 12.88
CA HIS A 143 -9.63 13.51 12.49
C HIS A 143 -9.21 13.10 11.07
N LEU A 144 -9.27 11.80 10.75
CA LEU A 144 -8.98 11.30 9.41
C LEU A 144 -9.98 11.82 8.37
N LYS A 145 -11.29 11.80 8.68
CA LYS A 145 -12.34 12.35 7.78
C LYS A 145 -12.12 13.83 7.52
N LYS A 146 -11.72 14.62 8.51
CA LYS A 146 -11.44 16.05 8.34
C LYS A 146 -10.37 16.29 7.29
N ILE A 147 -9.18 15.71 7.44
CA ILE A 147 -8.07 15.95 6.49
C ILE A 147 -8.29 15.28 5.13
N THR A 148 -9.17 14.28 5.08
CA THR A 148 -9.49 13.55 3.85
C THR A 148 -10.55 14.27 3.05
N CYS A 149 -11.67 14.64 3.66
CA CYS A 149 -12.87 15.06 2.95
C CYS A 149 -12.95 16.59 2.79
N ASP A 150 -12.42 17.37 3.73
CA ASP A 150 -12.44 18.83 3.63
C ASP A 150 -11.50 19.30 2.51
N ARG A 151 -12.06 20.04 1.54
CA ARG A 151 -11.33 20.58 0.39
C ARG A 151 -10.14 21.44 0.79
N GLN A 152 -10.19 22.10 1.96
CA GLN A 152 -9.06 22.87 2.47
C GLN A 152 -7.81 22.00 2.66
N TYR A 153 -7.96 20.73 3.05
CA TYR A 153 -6.82 19.88 3.41
C TYR A 153 -6.38 18.91 2.30
N GLN A 154 -7.22 18.70 1.28
CA GLN A 154 -6.96 17.77 0.18
C GLN A 154 -5.60 17.96 -0.53
N PRO A 155 -5.08 19.19 -0.75
CA PRO A 155 -3.77 19.37 -1.39
C PRO A 155 -2.57 18.87 -0.57
N TYR A 156 -2.74 18.67 0.74
CA TYR A 156 -1.65 18.39 1.67
C TYR A 156 -1.54 16.91 2.07
N VAL A 157 -2.55 16.11 1.76
CA VAL A 157 -2.64 14.70 2.18
C VAL A 157 -2.99 13.83 0.99
N GLU A 158 -2.12 12.86 0.69
CA GLU A 158 -2.41 11.78 -0.26
C GLU A 158 -2.67 10.49 0.51
N TRP A 159 -3.73 9.77 0.14
CA TRP A 159 -3.94 8.40 0.60
C TRP A 159 -3.32 7.43 -0.41
N LEU A 160 -2.63 6.42 0.09
CA LEU A 160 -2.14 5.29 -0.68
C LEU A 160 -3.09 4.11 -0.46
N GLY A 161 -3.35 3.36 -1.52
CA GLY A 161 -3.99 2.06 -1.40
C GLY A 161 -3.06 1.03 -0.77
N THR A 162 -3.64 0.01 -0.16
CA THR A 162 -2.93 -1.16 0.39
C THR A 162 -3.85 -2.38 0.36
N MET A 163 -3.39 -3.53 0.86
CA MET A 163 -4.23 -4.72 1.04
C MET A 163 -5.12 -4.57 2.27
N TRP A 164 -6.40 -4.92 2.15
CA TRP A 164 -7.38 -4.70 3.22
C TRP A 164 -6.95 -5.33 4.56
N SER A 165 -6.49 -6.59 4.56
CA SER A 165 -6.07 -7.27 5.79
C SER A 165 -4.56 -7.21 6.08
N HIS A 166 -3.80 -6.41 5.32
CA HIS A 166 -2.34 -6.41 5.36
C HIS A 166 -1.71 -7.74 4.88
N ALA A 167 -2.25 -8.29 3.79
CA ALA A 167 -1.70 -9.48 3.13
C ALA A 167 -0.43 -9.15 2.32
N VAL A 168 0.58 -10.01 2.37
CA VAL A 168 1.81 -9.86 1.57
C VAL A 168 1.68 -10.62 0.25
N VAL A 169 1.87 -9.92 -0.86
CA VAL A 169 1.62 -10.45 -2.22
C VAL A 169 2.34 -11.77 -2.50
N PRO A 170 3.63 -11.97 -2.15
CA PRO A 170 4.35 -13.19 -2.53
C PRO A 170 3.80 -14.49 -1.94
N SER A 171 3.07 -14.43 -0.83
CA SER A 171 2.41 -15.59 -0.22
C SER A 171 0.89 -15.57 -0.34
N THR A 172 0.30 -14.50 -0.86
CA THR A 172 -1.15 -14.43 -1.11
C THR A 172 -1.50 -15.22 -2.37
N PRO A 173 -2.57 -16.05 -2.37
CA PRO A 173 -3.00 -16.72 -3.58
C PRO A 173 -3.34 -15.70 -4.67
N ILE A 174 -2.87 -15.94 -5.90
CA ILE A 174 -2.99 -14.97 -7.01
C ILE A 174 -4.42 -14.44 -7.21
N PRO A 175 -5.48 -15.28 -7.19
CA PRO A 175 -6.85 -14.82 -7.34
C PRO A 175 -7.33 -13.84 -6.24
N ASP A 176 -6.78 -13.93 -5.03
CA ASP A 176 -7.18 -13.10 -3.88
C ASP A 176 -6.53 -11.72 -3.88
N ILE A 177 -5.43 -11.52 -4.62
CA ILE A 177 -4.73 -10.23 -4.70
C ILE A 177 -5.69 -9.10 -5.08
N LYS A 178 -6.52 -9.31 -6.11
CA LYS A 178 -7.50 -8.30 -6.54
C LYS A 178 -8.62 -8.13 -5.52
N LEU A 179 -9.03 -9.20 -4.84
CA LEU A 179 -10.05 -9.15 -3.79
C LEU A 179 -9.59 -8.29 -2.60
N GLN A 180 -8.34 -8.45 -2.14
CA GLN A 180 -7.74 -7.62 -1.09
C GLN A 180 -7.72 -6.14 -1.44
N ILE A 181 -7.29 -5.82 -2.66
CA ILE A 181 -7.22 -4.44 -3.15
C ILE A 181 -8.63 -3.83 -3.23
N GLN A 182 -9.58 -4.55 -3.81
CA GLN A 182 -10.95 -4.07 -3.96
C GLN A 182 -11.65 -3.95 -2.59
N ALA A 183 -11.41 -4.87 -1.66
CA ALA A 183 -11.93 -4.79 -0.30
C ALA A 183 -11.50 -3.51 0.40
N TRP A 184 -10.24 -3.11 0.21
CA TRP A 184 -9.74 -1.84 0.72
C TRP A 184 -10.49 -0.65 0.10
N GLN A 185 -10.69 -0.64 -1.22
CA GLN A 185 -11.39 0.44 -1.91
C GLN A 185 -12.86 0.57 -1.48
N HIS A 186 -13.56 -0.54 -1.34
CA HIS A 186 -14.95 -0.57 -0.85
C HIS A 186 -15.03 0.03 0.55
N TYR A 187 -14.16 -0.44 1.45
CA TYR A 187 -14.20 -0.02 2.84
C TYR A 187 -13.77 1.45 2.99
N PHE A 188 -12.73 1.87 2.27
CA PHE A 188 -12.29 3.26 2.22
C PHE A 188 -13.41 4.20 1.72
N ALA A 189 -14.08 3.85 0.61
CA ALA A 189 -15.21 4.63 0.09
C ALA A 189 -16.39 4.68 1.07
N SER A 190 -16.62 3.62 1.86
CA SER A 190 -17.68 3.63 2.88
C SER A 190 -17.41 4.57 4.05
N LEU A 191 -16.14 4.83 4.37
CA LEU A 191 -15.74 5.73 5.45
C LEU A 191 -15.55 7.18 5.01
N PHE A 192 -14.98 7.39 3.82
CA PHE A 192 -14.53 8.70 3.33
C PHE A 192 -15.25 9.18 2.06
N GLY A 193 -16.05 8.32 1.43
CA GLY A 193 -16.80 8.64 0.21
C GLY A 193 -16.02 8.41 -1.09
N TYR A 194 -16.76 8.36 -2.20
CA TYR A 194 -16.19 8.12 -3.52
C TYR A 194 -15.24 9.22 -4.00
N ASP A 195 -15.49 10.48 -3.62
CA ASP A 195 -14.61 11.60 -4.00
C ASP A 195 -13.22 11.49 -3.34
N ALA A 196 -13.15 10.92 -2.14
CA ALA A 196 -11.88 10.58 -1.52
C ALA A 196 -11.21 9.41 -2.24
N LEU A 197 -11.94 8.32 -2.50
CA LEU A 197 -11.41 7.15 -3.19
C LEU A 197 -10.85 7.50 -4.59
N ARG A 198 -11.55 8.36 -5.33
CA ARG A 198 -11.13 8.85 -6.66
C ARG A 198 -9.70 9.40 -6.66
N ARG A 199 -9.25 9.99 -5.56
CA ARG A 199 -7.93 10.63 -5.45
C ARG A 199 -6.80 9.66 -5.10
N VAL A 200 -7.10 8.41 -4.76
CA VAL A 200 -6.10 7.39 -4.42
C VAL A 200 -5.50 6.83 -5.71
N LYS A 201 -4.26 7.18 -6.00
CA LYS A 201 -3.54 6.75 -7.22
C LYS A 201 -2.24 5.99 -6.96
N GLY A 202 -1.64 6.19 -5.79
CA GLY A 202 -0.49 5.43 -5.31
C GLY A 202 -0.89 4.17 -4.54
N PHE A 203 -0.02 3.17 -4.57
CA PHE A 203 -0.16 1.94 -3.80
C PHE A 203 1.08 1.65 -2.96
N SER A 204 0.86 1.29 -1.70
CA SER A 204 1.88 0.89 -0.74
C SER A 204 1.70 -0.60 -0.42
N PRO A 205 2.58 -1.49 -0.93
CA PRO A 205 2.48 -2.90 -0.60
C PRO A 205 2.74 -3.13 0.89
N PRO A 206 1.95 -3.97 1.58
CA PRO A 206 2.27 -4.45 2.92
C PRO A 206 3.69 -4.97 3.00
N GLU A 207 4.41 -4.59 4.06
CA GLU A 207 5.82 -4.90 4.28
C GLU A 207 6.75 -4.40 3.17
N MET A 208 6.23 -3.50 2.32
CA MET A 208 6.88 -3.06 1.08
C MET A 208 7.32 -4.25 0.19
N HIS A 209 6.56 -5.34 0.24
CA HIS A 209 6.95 -6.63 -0.30
C HIS A 209 6.61 -6.76 -1.79
N LEU A 210 7.64 -6.76 -2.64
CA LEU A 210 7.48 -6.98 -4.08
C LEU A 210 7.67 -8.47 -4.43
N PRO A 211 6.71 -9.14 -5.10
CA PRO A 211 6.90 -10.50 -5.59
C PRO A 211 7.91 -10.52 -6.73
N ASN A 212 8.81 -11.49 -6.71
CA ASN A 212 9.77 -11.71 -7.79
C ASN A 212 9.44 -12.89 -8.71
N HIS A 213 8.45 -13.72 -8.34
CA HIS A 213 7.88 -14.71 -9.26
C HIS A 213 7.23 -14.03 -10.48
N PRO A 214 7.61 -14.37 -11.72
CA PRO A 214 7.11 -13.73 -12.95
C PRO A 214 5.58 -13.60 -13.04
N ASP A 215 4.86 -14.70 -12.80
CA ASP A 215 3.40 -14.73 -12.93
C ASP A 215 2.70 -13.96 -11.81
N THR A 216 3.23 -14.03 -10.59
CA THR A 216 2.67 -13.34 -9.43
C THR A 216 2.83 -11.83 -9.58
N LEU A 217 4.02 -11.37 -10.01
CA LEU A 217 4.26 -9.95 -10.26
C LEU A 217 3.37 -9.41 -11.38
N TYR A 218 3.21 -10.16 -12.47
CA TYR A 218 2.36 -9.76 -13.58
C TYR A 218 0.90 -9.60 -13.15
N GLU A 219 0.32 -10.60 -12.48
CA GLU A 219 -1.07 -10.52 -12.01
C GLU A 219 -1.24 -9.46 -10.91
N TYR A 220 -0.22 -9.22 -10.07
CA TYR A 220 -0.25 -8.12 -9.11
C TYR A 220 -0.31 -6.75 -9.79
N ILE A 221 0.59 -6.47 -10.74
CA ILE A 221 0.57 -5.18 -11.48
C ILE A 221 -0.73 -5.02 -12.26
N LYS A 222 -1.25 -6.10 -12.85
CA LYS A 222 -2.54 -6.11 -13.52
C LYS A 222 -3.68 -5.79 -12.56
N ALA A 223 -3.72 -6.40 -11.38
CA ALA A 223 -4.70 -6.10 -10.35
C ALA A 223 -4.65 -4.63 -9.89
N LEU A 224 -3.44 -4.06 -9.72
CA LEU A 224 -3.27 -2.65 -9.40
C LEU A 224 -3.87 -1.74 -10.48
N LYS A 225 -3.58 -2.00 -11.76
CA LYS A 225 -4.09 -1.19 -12.88
C LYS A 225 -5.61 -1.35 -13.07
N ASP A 226 -6.12 -2.57 -12.92
CA ASP A 226 -7.56 -2.86 -12.91
C ASP A 226 -8.30 -2.13 -11.77
N CYS A 227 -7.61 -1.84 -10.68
CA CYS A 227 -8.13 -1.08 -9.54
C CYS A 227 -7.80 0.42 -9.63
N GLY A 228 -7.26 0.91 -10.75
CA GLY A 228 -7.08 2.34 -11.01
C GLY A 228 -5.84 2.98 -10.37
N TYR A 229 -4.92 2.18 -9.81
CA TYR A 229 -3.63 2.67 -9.34
C TYR A 229 -2.70 2.96 -10.51
N GLN A 230 -1.93 4.04 -10.40
CA GLN A 230 -1.04 4.55 -11.45
C GLN A 230 0.43 4.33 -11.11
N TRP A 231 0.75 4.23 -9.82
CA TRP A 231 2.11 3.97 -9.35
C TRP A 231 2.09 3.12 -8.08
N LEU A 232 3.17 2.40 -7.82
CA LEU A 232 3.41 1.76 -6.52
C LEU A 232 4.76 2.17 -5.94
N MET A 233 4.87 2.09 -4.62
CA MET A 233 6.14 2.25 -3.93
C MET A 233 6.86 0.90 -3.87
N VAL A 234 8.16 0.89 -4.15
CA VAL A 234 9.01 -0.32 -4.08
C VAL A 234 10.29 -0.03 -3.30
N GLN A 235 11.05 -1.05 -2.96
CA GLN A 235 12.33 -0.88 -2.27
C GLN A 235 13.48 -0.92 -3.24
N GLU A 236 14.53 -0.16 -2.94
CA GLU A 236 15.77 -0.14 -3.73
C GLU A 236 16.33 -1.54 -3.99
N HIS A 237 16.34 -2.43 -3.00
CA HIS A 237 16.84 -3.82 -3.16
C HIS A 237 15.82 -4.82 -3.69
N SER A 238 14.55 -4.42 -3.84
CA SER A 238 13.50 -5.28 -4.41
C SER A 238 13.47 -5.28 -5.94
N VAL A 239 14.17 -4.32 -6.54
CA VAL A 239 14.22 -4.14 -7.98
C VAL A 239 15.67 -4.18 -8.49
N GLU A 240 15.81 -4.58 -9.75
CA GLU A 240 17.07 -4.62 -10.49
C GLU A 240 16.85 -4.03 -11.89
N ARG A 241 17.96 -3.72 -12.57
CA ARG A 241 17.94 -3.37 -13.99
C ARG A 241 17.74 -4.65 -14.83
N LEU A 242 17.37 -4.49 -16.09
CA LEU A 242 17.10 -5.62 -16.99
C LEU A 242 18.33 -6.52 -17.24
N ASP A 243 19.53 -6.00 -17.01
CA ASP A 243 20.79 -6.75 -17.08
C ASP A 243 21.17 -7.44 -15.74
N GLY A 244 20.29 -7.40 -14.74
CA GLY A 244 20.49 -8.00 -13.42
C GLY A 244 21.38 -7.19 -12.48
N SER A 245 21.89 -6.02 -12.88
CA SER A 245 22.61 -5.12 -11.98
C SER A 245 21.63 -4.37 -11.07
N GLY A 246 22.09 -3.96 -9.88
CA GLY A 246 21.30 -3.10 -9.00
C GLY A 246 20.94 -1.77 -9.67
N VAL A 247 19.86 -1.14 -9.21
CA VAL A 247 19.47 0.20 -9.66
C VAL A 247 20.64 1.16 -9.45
N TRP A 248 20.90 2.04 -10.43
CA TRP A 248 21.99 3.02 -10.28
C TRP A 248 21.67 3.95 -9.12
N HIS A 249 22.70 4.40 -8.41
CA HIS A 249 22.52 5.12 -7.14
C HIS A 249 21.56 6.31 -7.24
N ASP A 250 21.55 7.01 -8.38
CA ASP A 250 20.75 8.21 -8.60
C ASP A 250 19.37 7.93 -9.21
N ASP A 251 19.17 6.78 -9.89
CA ASP A 251 17.89 6.39 -10.50
C ASP A 251 16.78 6.24 -9.46
N LYS A 252 17.12 5.95 -8.19
CA LYS A 252 16.14 5.81 -7.11
C LYS A 252 15.47 7.12 -6.67
N TYR A 253 16.01 8.27 -7.06
CA TYR A 253 15.37 9.57 -6.82
C TYR A 253 14.49 10.03 -7.99
N LEU A 254 14.32 9.19 -9.00
CA LEU A 254 13.47 9.42 -10.16
C LEU A 254 12.35 8.37 -10.21
N PRO A 255 11.23 8.65 -10.91
CA PRO A 255 10.27 7.60 -11.21
C PRO A 255 10.92 6.55 -12.12
N ASN A 256 10.70 5.28 -11.81
CA ASN A 256 11.16 4.14 -12.60
C ASN A 256 9.97 3.47 -13.29
N ARG A 257 10.20 2.84 -14.43
CA ARG A 257 9.21 1.97 -15.09
C ARG A 257 9.48 0.53 -14.68
N LEU A 258 8.69 0.02 -13.74
CA LEU A 258 8.72 -1.38 -13.33
C LEU A 258 8.01 -2.23 -14.40
N VAL A 259 8.77 -3.12 -15.05
CA VAL A 259 8.27 -4.04 -16.06
C VAL A 259 8.14 -5.44 -15.46
N ALA A 260 7.00 -6.07 -15.67
CA ALA A 260 6.77 -7.47 -15.36
C ALA A 260 6.46 -8.25 -16.63
N ARG A 261 7.14 -9.38 -16.78
CA ARG A 261 6.87 -10.37 -17.81
C ARG A 261 6.39 -11.65 -17.14
N ASN A 262 5.34 -12.26 -17.66
CA ASN A 262 4.84 -13.54 -17.16
C ASN A 262 5.39 -14.73 -17.96
N SER A 263 5.11 -15.95 -17.52
CA SER A 263 5.54 -17.20 -18.15
C SER A 263 4.86 -17.49 -19.50
N ARG A 264 3.89 -16.67 -19.91
CA ARG A 264 3.25 -16.69 -21.24
C ARG A 264 3.82 -15.65 -22.21
N GLY A 265 4.86 -14.92 -21.82
CA GLY A 265 5.48 -13.86 -22.62
C GLY A 265 4.71 -12.53 -22.64
N GLU A 266 3.61 -12.41 -21.88
CA GLU A 266 2.87 -11.16 -21.75
C GLU A 266 3.66 -10.18 -20.88
N THR A 267 3.59 -8.89 -21.21
CA THR A 267 4.30 -7.83 -20.47
C THR A 267 3.33 -6.75 -20.01
N ILE A 268 3.58 -6.25 -18.80
CA ILE A 268 2.85 -5.12 -18.23
C ILE A 268 3.84 -4.24 -17.47
N SER A 269 3.53 -2.96 -17.34
CA SER A 269 4.33 -2.02 -16.56
C SER A 269 3.49 -1.04 -15.77
N ILE A 270 4.11 -0.51 -14.72
CA ILE A 270 3.59 0.52 -13.82
C ILE A 270 4.74 1.41 -13.36
N THR A 271 4.44 2.66 -13.01
CA THR A 271 5.43 3.57 -12.42
C THR A 271 5.78 3.13 -11.01
N ALA A 272 7.07 3.11 -10.68
CA ALA A 272 7.59 2.79 -9.37
C ALA A 272 8.31 4.01 -8.77
N LEU A 273 7.92 4.40 -7.56
CA LEU A 273 8.72 5.31 -6.72
C LEU A 273 9.55 4.46 -5.76
N ILE A 274 10.87 4.62 -5.82
CA ILE A 274 11.79 3.79 -5.04
C ILE A 274 11.99 4.40 -3.66
N LYS A 275 11.60 3.66 -2.63
CA LYS A 275 11.95 3.94 -1.24
C LYS A 275 13.47 3.85 -1.09
N THR A 276 14.11 4.94 -0.72
CA THR A 276 15.58 4.99 -0.56
C THR A 276 16.04 4.14 0.62
N GLN A 277 17.25 3.55 0.50
CA GLN A 277 17.87 2.81 1.60
C GLN A 277 18.10 3.68 2.83
N GLY A 278 17.72 3.12 3.97
CA GLY A 278 17.63 3.78 5.26
C GLY A 278 16.71 2.94 6.14
N SER A 279 17.24 1.88 6.74
CA SER A 279 16.49 0.92 7.55
C SER A 279 16.43 1.38 9.00
N ASP A 280 15.52 2.30 9.31
CA ASP A 280 14.87 2.33 10.61
C ASP A 280 13.70 3.31 10.53
N THR A 281 12.61 3.02 11.23
CA THR A 281 11.50 3.98 11.41
C THR A 281 11.98 5.34 11.96
N LYS A 282 13.19 5.35 12.56
CA LYS A 282 13.92 6.54 13.00
C LYS A 282 14.13 7.60 11.93
N LEU A 283 14.33 7.22 10.67
CA LEU A 283 14.74 8.17 9.63
C LEU A 283 13.60 9.08 9.20
N VAL A 284 12.38 8.54 9.06
CA VAL A 284 11.18 9.34 8.78
C VAL A 284 10.82 10.22 9.98
N ALA A 285 10.96 9.71 11.21
CA ALA A 285 10.75 10.49 12.44
C ALA A 285 11.58 11.77 12.50
N GLN A 286 12.83 11.70 12.02
CA GLN A 286 13.80 12.78 12.08
C GLN A 286 13.87 13.58 10.77
N MET A 287 12.92 13.38 9.84
CA MET A 287 12.89 14.05 8.54
C MET A 287 14.20 13.89 7.74
N GLN A 288 14.85 12.73 7.85
CA GLN A 288 15.97 12.37 6.98
C GLN A 288 15.67 12.53 5.48
N PRO A 289 14.48 12.21 4.93
CA PRO A 289 14.25 12.40 3.50
C PRO A 289 14.33 13.88 3.08
N TYR A 290 13.91 14.81 3.94
CA TYR A 290 14.13 16.25 3.73
C TYR A 290 15.63 16.59 3.74
N HIS A 291 16.37 16.10 4.73
CA HIS A 291 17.81 16.36 4.84
C HIS A 291 18.62 15.79 3.68
N GLU A 292 18.24 14.62 3.20
CA GLU A 292 18.84 13.99 2.03
C GLU A 292 18.54 14.78 0.75
N ALA A 293 17.29 15.23 0.56
CA ALA A 293 16.88 16.00 -0.63
C ALA A 293 17.73 17.27 -0.84
N LYS A 294 18.16 17.93 0.24
CA LYS A 294 19.06 19.10 0.17
C LYS A 294 20.37 18.84 -0.57
N GLY A 295 20.82 17.59 -0.65
CA GLY A 295 22.05 17.20 -1.33
C GLY A 295 21.87 16.61 -2.74
N ARG A 296 20.64 16.49 -3.26
CA ARG A 296 20.37 15.75 -4.52
C ARG A 296 20.27 16.63 -5.76
N GLY A 297 19.63 17.79 -5.67
CA GLY A 297 19.45 18.70 -6.80
C GLY A 297 18.56 18.11 -7.91
N ARG A 298 18.80 18.55 -9.15
CA ARG A 298 18.05 18.12 -10.34
C ARG A 298 18.86 17.10 -11.15
N GLN A 299 18.16 16.18 -11.81
CA GLN A 299 18.73 15.19 -12.72
C GLN A 299 18.08 15.27 -14.10
N GLN A 300 18.73 14.67 -15.09
CA GLN A 300 18.20 14.56 -16.44
C GLN A 300 17.28 13.33 -16.53
N LEU A 301 16.05 13.53 -17.01
CA LEU A 301 15.07 12.49 -17.27
C LEU A 301 14.47 12.72 -18.66
N GLY A 302 14.83 11.87 -19.63
CA GLY A 302 14.64 12.17 -21.05
C GLY A 302 15.34 13.48 -21.44
N ASP A 303 14.63 14.38 -22.11
CA ASP A 303 15.12 15.71 -22.49
C ASP A 303 14.83 16.81 -21.44
N ARG A 304 14.34 16.43 -20.26
CA ARG A 304 13.99 17.38 -19.18
C ARG A 304 14.96 17.29 -18.00
N SER A 305 15.32 18.45 -17.45
CA SER A 305 15.89 18.52 -16.10
C SER A 305 14.74 18.52 -15.10
N VAL A 306 14.74 17.56 -14.17
CA VAL A 306 13.69 17.36 -13.17
C VAL A 306 14.29 17.31 -11.76
N PRO A 307 13.59 17.76 -10.71
CA PRO A 307 14.08 17.61 -9.35
C PRO A 307 14.10 16.14 -8.94
N CYS A 308 15.18 15.72 -8.26
CA CYS A 308 15.22 14.46 -7.53
C CYS A 308 14.12 14.45 -6.46
N CYS A 309 13.50 13.29 -6.21
CA CYS A 309 12.55 13.10 -5.11
C CYS A 309 13.01 11.98 -4.19
N VAL A 310 13.36 12.31 -2.95
CA VAL A 310 13.67 11.32 -1.91
C VAL A 310 12.37 10.80 -1.30
N THR A 311 12.01 9.57 -1.64
CA THR A 311 10.76 8.94 -1.17
C THR A 311 11.04 7.98 -0.02
N GLN A 312 10.32 8.12 1.09
CA GLN A 312 10.40 7.20 2.24
C GLN A 312 9.04 6.92 2.87
N ILE A 313 8.92 5.73 3.45
CA ILE A 313 7.78 5.25 4.23
C ILE A 313 8.29 4.58 5.51
N ALA A 314 7.56 4.72 6.60
CA ALA A 314 7.81 4.05 7.88
C ALA A 314 6.50 3.72 8.60
N ASP A 315 6.52 2.67 9.43
CA ASP A 315 5.46 2.39 10.41
C ASP A 315 5.26 3.60 11.33
N GLY A 316 4.08 4.21 11.30
CA GLY A 316 3.77 5.44 12.00
C GLY A 316 3.67 5.26 13.51
N GLU A 317 3.42 4.03 13.95
CA GLU A 317 3.25 3.62 15.33
C GLU A 317 4.46 2.90 15.95
N ASN A 318 5.58 2.75 15.25
CA ASN A 318 6.71 1.97 15.78
C ASN A 318 7.28 2.56 17.09
N GLY A 319 7.45 1.68 18.10
CA GLY A 319 7.32 1.89 19.54
C GLY A 319 8.40 2.69 20.28
N GLY A 320 9.13 3.57 19.59
CA GLY A 320 10.09 4.44 20.27
C GLY A 320 10.24 5.77 19.55
N VAL A 321 10.79 5.73 18.35
CA VAL A 321 11.20 6.95 17.66
C VAL A 321 10.04 7.59 16.89
N MET A 322 9.21 6.80 16.21
CA MET A 322 8.04 7.34 15.50
C MET A 322 6.96 7.87 16.45
N MET A 323 6.78 7.23 17.60
CA MET A 323 5.86 7.72 18.63
C MET A 323 6.32 9.05 19.25
N ASN A 324 7.62 9.22 19.52
CA ASN A 324 8.13 10.34 20.33
C ASN A 324 8.81 11.46 19.53
N GLU A 325 9.56 11.14 18.48
CA GLU A 325 10.41 12.10 17.76
C GLU A 325 9.75 12.67 16.51
N PHE A 326 8.89 11.90 15.81
CA PHE A 326 8.21 12.36 14.59
C PHE A 326 7.50 13.72 14.74
N PRO A 327 6.74 14.01 15.82
CA PRO A 327 6.13 15.32 16.00
C PRO A 327 7.14 16.48 16.05
N ARG A 328 8.32 16.23 16.65
CA ARG A 328 9.40 17.22 16.79
C ARG A 328 10.22 17.36 15.51
N GLY A 329 10.28 16.32 14.68
CA GLY A 329 10.93 16.36 13.36
C GLY A 329 10.02 16.98 12.29
N PHE A 330 8.80 16.49 12.16
CA PHE A 330 7.88 16.86 11.07
C PHE A 330 7.44 18.32 11.13
N ASN A 331 6.99 18.81 12.30
CA ASN A 331 6.36 20.13 12.39
C ASN A 331 7.30 21.31 12.03
N PRO A 332 8.56 21.37 12.51
CA PRO A 332 9.42 22.53 12.27
C PRO A 332 9.85 22.70 10.81
N VAL A 333 10.03 21.60 10.06
CA VAL A 333 10.53 21.62 8.67
C VAL A 333 9.68 22.53 7.78
N TRP A 334 8.37 22.54 7.98
CA TRP A 334 7.45 23.31 7.14
C TRP A 334 7.59 24.83 7.28
N SER A 335 8.13 25.30 8.40
CA SER A 335 8.47 26.71 8.58
C SER A 335 9.68 27.13 7.75
N GLU A 336 10.69 26.26 7.64
CA GLU A 336 11.88 26.48 6.80
C GLU A 336 11.54 26.47 5.31
N LEU A 337 10.55 25.66 4.91
CA LEU A 337 10.18 25.43 3.52
C LEU A 337 9.05 26.33 3.02
N LYS A 338 8.57 27.26 3.84
CA LYS A 338 7.32 27.99 3.59
C LYS A 338 7.25 28.55 2.16
N ASP A 339 8.27 29.22 1.66
CA ASP A 339 8.20 29.89 0.35
C ASP A 339 8.83 29.07 -0.80
N HIS A 340 9.45 27.92 -0.49
CA HIS A 340 10.12 27.08 -1.48
C HIS A 340 9.13 26.48 -2.48
N GLY A 341 9.51 26.48 -3.76
CA GLY A 341 8.65 26.05 -4.86
C GLY A 341 7.48 26.99 -5.15
N ARG A 342 7.40 28.14 -4.46
CA ARG A 342 6.30 29.12 -4.57
C ARG A 342 6.82 30.54 -4.86
N GLY A 343 7.92 30.67 -5.59
CA GLY A 343 8.59 31.95 -5.88
C GLY A 343 9.99 32.06 -5.30
N VAL A 344 10.35 31.11 -4.45
CA VAL A 344 11.70 30.91 -3.98
C VAL A 344 12.16 29.54 -4.44
N GLU A 345 13.31 29.49 -5.10
CA GLU A 345 13.94 28.24 -5.46
C GLU A 345 14.34 27.46 -4.20
N GLY A 346 14.01 26.17 -4.11
CA GLY A 346 14.41 25.39 -2.96
C GLY A 346 13.90 23.96 -2.93
N VAL A 347 14.23 23.27 -1.83
CA VAL A 347 13.72 21.92 -1.55
C VAL A 347 12.25 22.01 -1.12
N VAL A 348 11.42 21.09 -1.61
CA VAL A 348 9.98 21.04 -1.27
C VAL A 348 9.55 19.66 -0.79
N GLY A 349 8.50 19.60 0.03
CA GLY A 349 7.76 18.36 0.23
C GLY A 349 6.77 18.15 -0.92
N LEU A 350 6.63 16.92 -1.40
CA LEU A 350 5.65 16.52 -2.40
C LEU A 350 4.96 15.22 -1.99
N ASN A 351 3.70 15.09 -2.40
CA ASN A 351 3.01 13.80 -2.47
C ASN A 351 3.46 13.04 -3.73
N GLY A 352 3.34 11.70 -3.74
CA GLY A 352 3.83 10.87 -4.84
C GLY A 352 3.10 11.17 -6.15
N THR A 353 1.77 11.25 -6.11
CA THR A 353 0.98 11.62 -7.29
C THR A 353 1.22 13.08 -7.70
N GLU A 354 1.38 14.00 -6.74
CA GLU A 354 1.70 15.41 -7.03
C GLU A 354 3.04 15.54 -7.79
N TYR A 355 4.06 14.80 -7.37
CA TYR A 355 5.36 14.77 -8.06
C TYR A 355 5.20 14.26 -9.50
N LEU A 356 4.52 13.13 -9.70
CA LEU A 356 4.32 12.54 -11.02
C LEU A 356 3.51 13.45 -11.96
N GLU A 357 2.48 14.12 -11.44
CA GLU A 357 1.68 15.07 -12.22
C GLU A 357 2.46 16.31 -12.64
N LEU A 358 3.33 16.84 -11.76
CA LEU A 358 4.22 17.95 -12.12
C LEU A 358 5.20 17.54 -13.22
N LEU A 359 5.77 16.33 -13.15
CA LEU A 359 6.64 15.79 -14.20
C LEU A 359 5.90 15.62 -15.52
N ALA A 360 4.68 15.06 -15.49
CA ALA A 360 3.83 14.90 -16.66
C ALA A 360 3.47 16.25 -17.30
N ALA A 361 3.14 17.26 -16.49
CA ALA A 361 2.87 18.63 -16.96
C ALA A 361 4.11 19.28 -17.62
N ALA A 362 5.32 18.90 -17.19
CA ALA A 362 6.57 19.31 -17.83
C ALA A 362 6.90 18.50 -19.12
N GLY A 363 6.04 17.56 -19.50
CA GLY A 363 6.17 16.75 -20.70
C GLY A 363 7.05 15.52 -20.53
N VAL A 364 7.30 15.07 -19.30
CA VAL A 364 7.96 13.78 -19.04
C VAL A 364 6.91 12.67 -19.12
N THR A 365 7.26 11.58 -19.78
CA THR A 365 6.41 10.40 -19.97
C THR A 365 7.01 9.16 -19.33
N PRO A 366 6.23 8.11 -19.03
CA PRO A 366 6.76 6.86 -18.51
C PRO A 366 7.82 6.18 -19.40
N GLU A 367 7.86 6.52 -20.68
CA GLU A 367 8.88 6.06 -21.63
C GLU A 367 10.26 6.68 -21.37
N ASP A 368 10.33 7.84 -20.72
CA ASP A 368 11.57 8.50 -20.33
C ASP A 368 12.20 7.89 -19.07
N TYR A 369 11.44 7.09 -18.32
CA TYR A 369 11.85 6.56 -17.02
C TYR A 369 12.91 5.45 -17.17
N PRO A 370 13.90 5.38 -16.26
CA PRO A 370 14.75 4.21 -16.14
C PRO A 370 13.90 2.95 -15.97
N VAL A 371 14.28 1.87 -16.63
CA VAL A 371 13.53 0.61 -16.62
C VAL A 371 14.11 -0.32 -15.56
N CYS A 372 13.25 -0.85 -14.70
CA CYS A 372 13.59 -1.86 -13.72
C CYS A 372 12.63 -3.06 -13.79
N GLN A 373 13.03 -4.16 -13.15
CA GLN A 373 12.24 -5.39 -12.96
C GLN A 373 12.42 -5.87 -11.52
N ALA A 374 11.61 -6.82 -11.06
CA ALA A 374 11.82 -7.40 -9.74
C ALA A 374 13.15 -8.17 -9.67
N VAL A 375 13.79 -8.12 -8.50
CA VAL A 375 15.09 -8.76 -8.26
C VAL A 375 15.08 -10.25 -8.62
N HIS A 376 16.19 -10.75 -9.16
CA HIS A 376 16.42 -12.12 -9.63
C HIS A 376 15.71 -12.52 -10.93
N GLN A 377 14.82 -11.71 -11.50
CA GLN A 377 14.16 -12.07 -12.76
C GLN A 377 15.14 -12.16 -13.93
N HIS A 378 16.21 -11.36 -13.95
CA HIS A 378 17.27 -11.48 -14.96
C HIS A 378 17.82 -12.90 -15.04
N LYS A 379 18.07 -13.54 -13.88
CA LYS A 379 18.62 -14.89 -13.79
C LYS A 379 17.68 -15.96 -14.38
N ILE A 380 16.37 -15.77 -14.23
CA ILE A 380 15.34 -16.64 -14.83
C ILE A 380 15.36 -16.48 -16.35
N TRP A 381 15.32 -15.25 -16.85
CA TRP A 381 15.25 -14.96 -18.28
C TRP A 381 16.56 -15.25 -19.04
N GLN A 382 17.68 -15.48 -18.35
CA GLN A 382 18.88 -16.07 -18.95
C GLN A 382 18.75 -17.57 -19.26
N ARG A 383 17.82 -18.27 -18.60
CA ARG A 383 17.60 -19.73 -18.75
C ARG A 383 16.40 -20.06 -19.64
N VAL A 384 15.49 -19.11 -19.83
CA VAL A 384 14.27 -19.27 -20.63
C VAL A 384 14.23 -18.17 -21.66
N ASP A 385 14.09 -18.52 -22.94
CA ASP A 385 13.81 -17.56 -24.00
C ASP A 385 12.48 -16.84 -23.70
N PRO A 386 12.49 -15.53 -23.41
CA PRO A 386 11.30 -14.79 -23.01
C PRO A 386 10.19 -14.74 -24.07
N ASP A 387 10.52 -14.98 -25.34
CA ASP A 387 9.56 -14.93 -26.45
C ASP A 387 8.93 -16.30 -26.74
N HIS A 388 9.50 -17.37 -26.18
CA HIS A 388 8.99 -18.75 -26.28
C HIS A 388 8.79 -19.37 -24.89
N ALA A 389 8.59 -18.54 -23.87
CA ALA A 389 8.43 -18.98 -22.50
C ALA A 389 7.17 -19.84 -22.33
N THR A 390 7.27 -20.83 -21.44
CA THR A 390 6.14 -21.63 -20.94
C THR A 390 6.21 -21.67 -19.43
N SER A 391 5.07 -21.88 -18.76
CA SER A 391 5.02 -22.00 -17.30
C SER A 391 5.92 -23.13 -16.80
N GLU A 392 5.95 -24.27 -17.50
CA GLU A 392 6.83 -25.39 -17.16
C GLU A 392 8.32 -25.03 -17.27
N ALA A 393 8.73 -24.31 -18.33
CA ALA A 393 10.12 -23.91 -18.51
C ALA A 393 10.57 -22.89 -17.46
N VAL A 394 9.70 -21.93 -17.11
CA VAL A 394 9.97 -20.93 -16.07
C VAL A 394 10.11 -21.60 -14.71
N GLU A 395 9.21 -22.53 -14.37
CA GLU A 395 9.30 -23.26 -13.09
C GLU A 395 10.53 -24.16 -13.01
N GLN A 396 10.90 -24.83 -14.12
CA GLN A 396 12.14 -25.60 -14.17
C GLN A 396 13.36 -24.70 -13.95
N ALA A 397 13.40 -23.53 -14.59
CA ALA A 397 14.49 -22.57 -14.40
C ALA A 397 14.59 -22.07 -12.95
N ILE A 398 13.44 -21.83 -12.30
CA ILE A 398 13.37 -21.44 -10.89
C ILE A 398 13.89 -22.56 -9.99
N GLN A 399 13.50 -23.81 -10.22
CA GLN A 399 13.96 -24.97 -9.45
C GLN A 399 15.47 -25.20 -9.60
N ASP A 400 15.97 -25.09 -10.83
CA ASP A 400 17.39 -25.19 -11.14
C ASP A 400 18.18 -24.08 -10.44
N LEU A 401 17.67 -22.84 -10.46
CA LEU A 401 18.29 -21.70 -9.77
C LEU A 401 18.31 -21.89 -8.25
N LYS A 402 17.20 -22.30 -7.63
CA LYS A 402 17.13 -22.59 -6.19
C LYS A 402 18.14 -23.66 -5.76
N SER A 403 18.43 -24.63 -6.62
CA SER A 403 19.34 -25.73 -6.33
C SER A 403 20.81 -25.39 -6.57
N ASN A 404 21.12 -24.46 -7.49
CA ASN A 404 22.48 -24.21 -7.97
C ASN A 404 23.02 -22.80 -7.67
N ASP A 405 22.19 -21.86 -7.23
CA ASP A 405 22.58 -20.48 -6.90
C ASP A 405 22.14 -20.11 -5.48
N HIS A 406 23.09 -20.14 -4.54
CA HIS A 406 22.83 -19.82 -3.13
C HIS A 406 22.37 -18.37 -2.87
N GLN A 407 22.50 -17.48 -3.85
CA GLN A 407 22.04 -16.09 -3.77
C GLN A 407 20.66 -15.89 -4.40
N PHE A 408 20.01 -16.95 -4.89
CA PHE A 408 18.70 -16.87 -5.52
C PHE A 408 17.58 -17.24 -4.54
N THR A 409 16.60 -16.35 -4.39
CA THR A 409 15.37 -16.59 -3.62
C THR A 409 14.14 -16.24 -4.45
N MET A 410 13.00 -16.86 -4.15
CA MET A 410 11.69 -16.56 -4.76
C MET A 410 10.65 -16.12 -3.73
N ASP A 411 11.13 -15.66 -2.58
CA ASP A 411 10.29 -15.25 -1.46
C ASP A 411 9.80 -13.80 -1.62
N GLY A 412 10.23 -13.10 -2.67
CA GLY A 412 10.12 -11.64 -2.81
C GLY A 412 11.21 -10.88 -2.04
N ALA A 413 11.09 -9.56 -2.01
CA ALA A 413 11.95 -8.67 -1.21
C ALA A 413 11.12 -7.67 -0.40
N SER A 414 11.38 -7.61 0.92
CA SER A 414 10.64 -6.86 1.93
C SER A 414 11.59 -5.95 2.75
N TRP A 415 11.08 -4.93 3.46
CA TRP A 415 11.92 -4.12 4.36
C TRP A 415 12.44 -4.91 5.56
N THR A 416 11.84 -6.04 5.86
CA THR A 416 12.20 -6.84 7.03
C THR A 416 13.46 -7.67 6.81
N ASN A 417 14.00 -7.74 5.59
CA ASN A 417 15.25 -8.40 5.09
C ASN A 417 15.59 -9.82 5.57
N ASP A 418 15.24 -10.21 6.79
CA ASP A 418 15.64 -11.45 7.48
C ASP A 418 14.44 -12.35 7.86
N LEU A 419 13.19 -11.89 7.69
CA LEU A 419 11.99 -12.67 8.00
C LEU A 419 11.49 -13.43 6.76
N SER A 420 11.55 -14.77 6.81
CA SER A 420 10.84 -15.59 5.81
C SER A 420 9.35 -15.61 6.11
N TRP A 421 8.55 -15.17 5.13
CA TRP A 421 7.09 -15.23 5.16
C TRP A 421 6.53 -16.59 4.72
N VAL A 422 7.42 -17.52 4.35
CA VAL A 422 7.08 -18.80 3.73
C VAL A 422 7.63 -19.98 4.51
N GLN A 423 8.93 -20.00 4.77
CA GLN A 423 9.61 -21.13 5.38
C GLN A 423 9.20 -21.30 6.85
N GLY A 424 8.70 -22.48 7.21
CA GLY A 424 8.33 -22.82 8.58
C GLY A 424 6.91 -22.36 9.00
N TYR A 425 6.11 -21.88 8.05
CA TYR A 425 4.70 -21.49 8.25
C TYR A 425 3.73 -22.32 7.41
N GLU A 426 4.09 -23.56 7.06
CA GLU A 426 3.25 -24.48 6.27
C GLU A 426 1.91 -24.74 6.97
N ASN A 427 1.89 -24.70 8.31
CA ASN A 427 0.71 -24.81 9.15
C ASN A 427 -0.27 -23.63 9.05
N VAL A 428 0.12 -22.54 8.39
CA VAL A 428 -0.73 -21.37 8.09
C VAL A 428 -0.96 -21.27 6.59
N LEU A 429 0.09 -21.39 5.79
CA LEU A 429 0.02 -21.20 4.34
C LEU A 429 -0.76 -22.31 3.62
N GLY A 430 -0.63 -23.56 4.04
CA GLY A 430 -1.42 -24.67 3.48
C GLY A 430 -2.93 -24.44 3.66
N PRO A 431 -3.41 -24.26 4.90
CA PRO A 431 -4.81 -23.94 5.17
C PRO A 431 -5.30 -22.67 4.47
N MET A 432 -4.50 -21.60 4.44
CA MET A 432 -4.83 -20.36 3.74
C MET A 432 -5.10 -20.60 2.23
N ASN A 433 -4.19 -21.31 1.54
CA ASN A 433 -4.40 -21.66 0.12
C ASN A 433 -5.62 -22.55 -0.08
N GLN A 434 -5.88 -23.49 0.83
CA GLN A 434 -7.05 -24.35 0.77
C GLN A 434 -8.34 -23.54 0.92
N LEU A 435 -8.40 -22.59 1.85
CA LEU A 435 -9.58 -21.75 2.06
C LEU A 435 -9.88 -20.88 0.82
N SER A 436 -8.84 -20.25 0.26
CA SER A 436 -8.92 -19.51 -1.01
C SER A 436 -9.48 -20.38 -2.13
N ALA A 437 -8.92 -21.58 -2.34
CA ALA A 437 -9.38 -22.49 -3.37
C ALA A 437 -10.86 -22.88 -3.19
N LEU A 438 -11.30 -23.15 -1.95
CA LEU A 438 -12.70 -23.45 -1.65
C LEU A 438 -13.62 -22.24 -1.91
N PHE A 439 -13.17 -21.02 -1.60
CA PHE A 439 -13.91 -19.80 -1.85
C PHE A 439 -14.14 -19.59 -3.35
N HIS A 440 -13.07 -19.66 -4.14
CA HIS A 440 -13.14 -19.51 -5.60
C HIS A 440 -13.95 -20.62 -6.27
N GLN A 441 -13.78 -21.87 -5.82
CA GLN A 441 -14.58 -23.00 -6.31
C GLN A 441 -16.09 -22.77 -6.09
N LYS A 442 -16.47 -22.18 -4.96
CA LYS A 442 -17.88 -21.90 -4.65
C LYS A 442 -18.40 -20.70 -5.44
N TYR A 443 -17.68 -19.58 -5.45
CA TYR A 443 -18.26 -18.31 -5.84
C TYR A 443 -17.89 -17.83 -7.25
N ASP A 444 -16.78 -18.24 -7.85
CA ASP A 444 -16.34 -17.66 -9.13
C ASP A 444 -17.40 -17.81 -10.22
N ARG A 445 -17.96 -19.03 -10.36
CA ARG A 445 -19.01 -19.29 -11.34
C ARG A 445 -20.29 -18.54 -11.01
N LEU A 446 -20.65 -18.46 -9.73
CA LEU A 446 -21.85 -17.75 -9.27
C LEU A 446 -21.76 -16.25 -9.55
N VAL A 447 -20.61 -15.63 -9.28
CA VAL A 447 -20.36 -14.21 -9.53
C VAL A 447 -20.28 -13.91 -11.03
N GLN A 448 -19.72 -14.82 -11.84
CA GLN A 448 -19.73 -14.70 -13.30
C GLN A 448 -21.15 -14.72 -13.87
N ASP A 449 -22.01 -15.60 -13.35
CA ASP A 449 -23.39 -15.75 -13.81
C ASP A 449 -24.30 -14.63 -13.27
N ASP A 450 -24.07 -14.17 -12.03
CA ASP A 450 -24.76 -13.05 -11.39
C ASP A 450 -23.82 -12.25 -10.47
N PRO A 451 -23.34 -11.06 -10.90
CA PRO A 451 -22.49 -10.21 -10.08
C PRO A 451 -23.13 -9.75 -8.76
N SER A 452 -24.46 -9.80 -8.63
CA SER A 452 -25.13 -9.41 -7.39
C SER A 452 -24.88 -10.36 -6.22
N ILE A 453 -24.34 -11.56 -6.49
CA ILE A 453 -23.91 -12.53 -5.47
C ILE A 453 -22.92 -11.92 -4.49
N THR A 454 -22.06 -10.98 -4.93
CA THR A 454 -21.09 -10.30 -4.05
C THR A 454 -21.75 -9.41 -2.99
N ARG A 455 -23.05 -9.12 -3.12
CA ARG A 455 -23.85 -8.39 -2.11
C ARG A 455 -24.47 -9.29 -1.06
N SER A 456 -24.46 -10.61 -1.25
CA SER A 456 -25.02 -11.54 -0.27
C SER A 456 -24.23 -11.54 1.04
N ALA A 457 -24.91 -11.83 2.15
CA ALA A 457 -24.27 -11.94 3.46
C ALA A 457 -23.26 -13.09 3.49
N ASP A 458 -23.60 -14.24 2.88
CA ASP A 458 -22.74 -15.43 2.85
C ASP A 458 -21.45 -15.20 2.07
N TYR A 459 -21.51 -14.48 0.94
CA TYR A 459 -20.31 -14.09 0.20
C TYR A 459 -19.43 -13.16 1.03
N GLN A 460 -20.02 -12.12 1.63
CA GLN A 460 -19.30 -11.14 2.43
C GLN A 460 -18.60 -11.77 3.64
N GLU A 461 -19.27 -12.67 4.34
CA GLU A 461 -18.70 -13.36 5.49
C GLU A 461 -17.59 -14.33 5.08
N ALA A 462 -17.79 -15.11 4.03
CA ALA A 462 -16.76 -16.01 3.53
C ALA A 462 -15.52 -15.23 3.05
N LEU A 463 -15.73 -14.13 2.32
CA LEU A 463 -14.65 -13.24 1.87
C LEU A 463 -13.88 -12.66 3.06
N LEU A 464 -14.58 -12.21 4.11
CA LEU A 464 -13.94 -11.69 5.31
C LEU A 464 -12.94 -12.69 5.91
N TYR A 465 -13.30 -13.97 6.01
CA TYR A 465 -12.40 -14.99 6.56
C TYR A 465 -11.22 -15.30 5.64
N VAL A 466 -11.43 -15.34 4.31
CA VAL A 466 -10.33 -15.45 3.33
C VAL A 466 -9.33 -14.31 3.52
N MET A 467 -9.82 -13.07 3.54
CA MET A 467 -8.94 -11.91 3.70
C MET A 467 -8.22 -11.95 5.04
N LEU A 468 -8.90 -12.26 6.14
CA LEU A 468 -8.30 -12.25 7.48
C LEU A 468 -7.21 -13.30 7.66
N VAL A 469 -7.37 -14.52 7.14
CA VAL A 469 -6.33 -15.57 7.28
C VAL A 469 -5.05 -15.23 6.51
N GLU A 470 -5.14 -14.38 5.49
CA GLU A 470 -4.01 -13.98 4.63
C GLU A 470 -3.08 -12.92 5.25
N THR A 471 -3.48 -12.29 6.36
CA THR A 471 -2.70 -11.21 7.00
C THR A 471 -1.25 -11.64 7.29
N SER A 472 -0.30 -10.73 7.07
CA SER A 472 1.12 -10.98 7.36
C SER A 472 1.38 -11.21 8.84
N CYS A 473 0.60 -10.61 9.75
CA CYS A 473 0.84 -10.62 11.19
C CYS A 473 0.92 -12.03 11.80
N PHE A 474 0.18 -13.01 11.27
CA PHE A 474 0.21 -14.38 11.78
C PHE A 474 1.54 -15.11 11.52
N ARG A 475 2.40 -14.53 10.68
CA ARG A 475 3.73 -15.04 10.37
C ARG A 475 4.83 -14.09 10.85
N TYR A 476 4.52 -12.81 11.04
CA TYR A 476 5.46 -11.81 11.55
C TYR A 476 5.83 -12.05 13.02
N TRP A 477 4.83 -12.28 13.88
CA TRP A 477 5.01 -12.36 15.34
C TRP A 477 5.48 -13.73 15.85
N GLY A 478 5.78 -14.66 14.95
CA GLY A 478 6.24 -16.00 15.32
C GLY A 478 5.11 -17.04 15.43
N GLN A 479 5.50 -18.27 15.73
CA GLN A 479 4.61 -19.39 16.02
C GLN A 479 3.92 -19.23 17.38
N GLY A 480 2.83 -19.98 17.60
CA GLY A 480 2.08 -20.01 18.86
C GLY A 480 0.73 -19.31 18.72
N THR A 481 0.39 -18.42 19.64
CA THR A 481 -0.91 -17.74 19.69
C THR A 481 -1.32 -17.12 18.35
N TRP A 482 -0.38 -16.49 17.63
CA TRP A 482 -0.65 -15.88 16.32
C TRP A 482 -0.96 -16.89 15.23
N THR A 483 -0.29 -18.05 15.20
CA THR A 483 -0.61 -19.12 14.24
C THR A 483 -1.87 -19.90 14.65
N ASP A 484 -2.21 -19.93 15.94
CA ASP A 484 -3.50 -20.44 16.43
C ASP A 484 -4.67 -19.54 16.01
N TYR A 485 -4.50 -18.22 16.03
CA TYR A 485 -5.49 -17.29 15.47
C TYR A 485 -5.74 -17.55 13.98
N ALA A 486 -4.69 -17.79 13.19
CA ALA A 486 -4.86 -18.14 11.78
C ALA A 486 -5.65 -19.44 11.59
N ARG A 487 -5.40 -20.47 12.40
CA ARG A 487 -6.14 -21.75 12.36
C ARG A 487 -7.61 -21.57 12.72
N GLU A 488 -7.91 -20.73 13.71
CA GLU A 488 -9.29 -20.44 14.11
C GLU A 488 -10.03 -19.70 12.98
N LEU A 489 -9.40 -18.71 12.36
CA LEU A 489 -9.97 -17.98 11.21
C LEU A 489 -10.20 -18.91 10.02
N TYR A 490 -9.25 -19.80 9.73
CA TYR A 490 -9.42 -20.84 8.71
C TYR A 490 -10.65 -21.72 9.02
N SER A 491 -10.77 -22.24 10.24
CA SER A 491 -11.88 -23.11 10.66
C SER A 491 -13.24 -22.43 10.48
N ARG A 492 -13.35 -21.15 10.88
CA ARG A 492 -14.57 -20.35 10.69
C ARG A 492 -14.87 -20.07 9.23
N GLY A 493 -13.86 -19.76 8.43
CA GLY A 493 -14.00 -19.59 6.98
C GLY A 493 -14.51 -20.86 6.29
N GLU A 494 -13.96 -22.02 6.65
CA GLU A 494 -14.40 -23.31 6.11
C GLU A 494 -15.87 -23.59 6.48
N ALA A 495 -16.27 -23.28 7.72
CA ALA A 495 -17.66 -23.40 8.15
C ALA A 495 -18.59 -22.44 7.39
N ALA A 496 -18.17 -21.20 7.15
CA ALA A 496 -18.94 -20.21 6.38
C ALA A 496 -19.15 -20.66 4.93
N LEU A 497 -18.14 -21.29 4.31
CA LEU A 497 -18.25 -21.81 2.95
C LEU A 497 -19.16 -23.04 2.82
N LYS A 498 -19.40 -23.78 3.91
CA LYS A 498 -20.28 -24.98 3.91
C LYS A 498 -21.76 -24.69 4.09
N ARG A 499 -22.14 -23.47 4.51
CA ARG A 499 -23.53 -23.02 4.52
C ARG A 499 -23.99 -22.71 3.11
#